data_AF-A0A563DST4-F1
#
_entry.id   AF-A0A563DST4-F1
#
_cell.length_a   1.000
_cell.length_b   1.000
_cell.length_c   1.000
_cell.angle_alpha   90.00
_cell.angle_beta   90.00
_cell.angle_gamma   90.00
#
_symmetry.space_group_name_H-M   'P 1'
#
loop_
_entity.id
_entity.type
_entity.pdbx_description
1 polymer ?
#
loop_
_entity_poly.entity_id
_entity_poly.type
_entity_poly.pdbx_seq_one_letter_code
_entity_poly.pdbx_strand_id
1 'polypeptide(L)'
;MALINCRECGNQISDSAVACPRCGVAAPGGNCALVFTRPSLARAAVHAEVHVDGYPYGSLRAHGRIVVPVTPGSHHVEVRTNQGKSGVTTVTVSGGDTELKVGLGLMGSPKFR
;
A
#
# COMPACT_ATOMS: atom_id res chain seq x y z
N MET A 1 25.96 8.43 1.73
CA MET A 1 25.03 9.30 2.47
C MET A 1 24.75 10.51 1.59
N ALA A 2 23.69 10.44 0.80
CA ALA A 2 23.23 11.60 0.04
C ALA A 2 22.26 12.37 0.93
N LEU A 3 22.49 13.67 1.10
CA LEU A 3 21.45 14.52 1.67
C LEU A 3 20.46 14.81 0.55
N ILE A 4 19.25 14.29 0.68
CA ILE A 4 18.14 14.70 -0.17
C ILE A 4 17.43 15.87 0.49
N ASN A 5 16.68 16.62 -0.32
CA ASN A 5 15.80 17.62 0.24
C ASN A 5 14.49 16.93 0.62
N CYS A 6 14.06 17.15 1.86
CA CYS A 6 12.75 16.74 2.31
C CYS A 6 11.71 17.40 1.41
N ARG A 7 10.92 16.56 0.74
CA ARG A 7 9.89 16.98 -0.22
C ARG A 7 8.88 18.00 0.30
N GLU A 8 8.63 18.03 1.62
CA GLU A 8 7.59 18.89 2.22
C GLU A 8 8.13 20.21 2.76
N CYS A 9 9.30 20.22 3.39
CA CYS A 9 9.85 21.41 4.05
C CYS A 9 11.13 21.94 3.40
N GLY A 10 11.63 21.28 2.34
CA GLY A 10 12.88 21.62 1.67
C GLY A 10 14.13 21.41 2.54
N ASN A 11 13.99 20.87 3.75
CA ASN A 11 15.11 20.67 4.65
C ASN A 11 16.01 19.55 4.15
N GLN A 12 17.32 19.74 4.21
CA GLN A 12 18.26 18.66 3.92
C GLN A 12 18.15 17.58 5.01
N ILE A 13 18.01 16.35 4.55
CA ILE A 13 17.82 15.14 5.36
C ILE A 13 18.56 14.00 4.67
N SER A 14 18.88 12.94 5.40
CA SER A 14 19.50 11.78 4.78
C SER A 14 18.53 11.07 3.82
N ASP A 15 19.04 10.55 2.71
CA ASP A 15 18.30 9.69 1.76
C ASP A 15 17.59 8.53 2.48
N SER A 16 18.19 8.04 3.57
CA SER A 16 17.67 6.95 4.39
C SER A 16 16.85 7.42 5.61
N ALA A 17 16.52 8.72 5.72
CA ALA A 17 15.80 9.24 6.88
C ALA A 17 14.37 8.68 6.93
N VAL A 18 14.02 8.01 8.03
CA VAL A 18 12.67 7.44 8.27
C VAL A 18 11.65 8.51 8.64
N ALA A 19 12.09 9.67 9.12
CA ALA A 19 11.24 10.84 9.28
C ALA A 19 12.07 12.12 9.18
N CYS A 20 11.44 13.18 8.68
CA CYS A 20 12.02 14.50 8.66
C CYS A 20 11.94 15.10 10.06
N PRO A 21 13.08 15.50 10.67
CA PRO A 21 13.09 16.10 12.01
C PRO A 21 12.46 17.50 12.04
N ARG A 22 12.23 18.14 10.88
CA ARG A 22 11.74 19.51 10.80
C ARG A 22 10.23 19.61 10.63
N CYS A 23 9.65 18.81 9.73
CA CYS A 23 8.19 18.80 9.51
C CYS A 23 7.50 17.55 10.08
N GLY A 24 8.25 16.54 10.53
CA GLY A 24 7.69 15.29 11.02
C GLY A 24 7.22 14.33 9.92
N VAL A 25 7.40 14.67 8.63
CA VAL A 25 6.97 13.78 7.54
C VAL A 25 7.80 12.50 7.55
N ALA A 26 7.15 11.36 7.46
CA ALA A 26 7.81 10.07 7.46
C ALA A 26 8.35 9.70 6.06
N ALA A 27 9.44 8.93 6.03
CA ALA A 27 10.28 8.52 4.90
C ALA A 27 10.47 9.56 3.80
N PRO A 28 10.99 10.75 4.11
CA PRO A 28 11.15 11.81 3.12
C PRO A 28 12.08 11.47 1.93
N GLY A 29 12.81 10.35 1.96
CA GLY A 29 13.64 9.82 0.86
C GLY A 29 13.49 8.34 0.51
N GLY A 30 12.62 7.61 1.19
CA GLY A 30 12.56 6.15 1.07
C GLY A 30 11.62 5.69 -0.04
N ASN A 31 12.09 4.78 -0.89
CA ASN A 31 11.26 3.91 -1.69
C ASN A 31 10.51 2.94 -0.76
N CYS A 32 9.18 3.02 -0.76
CA CYS A 32 8.33 2.14 0.05
C CYS A 32 7.64 1.12 -0.84
N ALA A 33 7.20 0.00 -0.28
CA ALA A 33 6.40 -0.96 -1.01
C ALA A 33 5.20 -1.41 -0.17
N LEU A 34 4.02 -1.44 -0.78
CA LEU A 34 2.85 -2.09 -0.24
C LEU A 34 2.87 -3.56 -0.67
N VAL A 35 2.97 -4.45 0.31
CA VAL A 35 2.93 -5.89 0.07
C VAL A 35 1.52 -6.37 0.34
N PHE A 36 0.75 -6.60 -0.72
CA PHE A 36 -0.58 -7.18 -0.62
C PHE A 36 -0.46 -8.71 -0.60
N THR A 37 -0.90 -9.33 0.48
CA THR A 37 -0.97 -10.79 0.59
C THR A 37 -2.40 -11.24 0.81
N ARG A 38 -2.79 -12.31 0.12
CA ARG A 38 -4.09 -12.97 0.33
C ARG A 38 -3.88 -14.34 0.97
N PRO A 39 -3.79 -14.43 2.31
CA PRO A 39 -3.51 -15.69 2.99
C PRO A 39 -4.66 -16.69 2.94
N SER A 40 -5.86 -16.31 2.46
CA SER A 40 -7.04 -17.16 2.45
C SER A 40 -7.41 -17.70 1.06
N LEU A 41 -7.72 -19.00 1.02
CA LEU A 41 -8.41 -19.69 -0.10
C LEU A 41 -9.90 -19.37 -0.17
N ALA A 42 -10.44 -18.61 0.80
CA ALA A 42 -11.84 -18.21 0.81
C ALA A 42 -12.17 -17.47 -0.50
N ARG A 43 -13.15 -18.02 -1.24
CA ARG A 43 -13.58 -17.55 -2.56
C ARG A 43 -12.40 -17.47 -3.56
N ALA A 44 -11.61 -18.53 -3.72
CA ALA A 44 -10.48 -18.59 -4.65
C ALA A 44 -10.83 -18.27 -6.12
N ALA A 45 -12.09 -18.50 -6.52
CA ALA A 45 -12.61 -18.11 -7.84
C ALA A 45 -12.84 -16.60 -8.00
N VAL A 46 -12.74 -15.81 -6.93
CA VAL A 46 -12.93 -14.35 -6.94
C VAL A 46 -11.60 -13.66 -7.15
N HIS A 47 -11.51 -12.87 -8.21
CA HIS A 47 -10.37 -12.03 -8.53
C HIS A 47 -10.55 -10.68 -7.85
N ALA A 48 -9.55 -10.25 -7.09
CA ALA A 48 -9.54 -8.98 -6.38
C ALA A 48 -8.51 -8.04 -7.03
N GLU A 49 -8.96 -7.12 -7.87
CA GLU A 49 -8.14 -6.10 -8.51
C GLU A 49 -7.74 -5.02 -7.52
N VAL A 50 -6.43 -4.87 -7.30
CA VAL A 50 -5.86 -3.87 -6.42
C VAL A 50 -5.58 -2.60 -7.22
N HIS A 51 -6.19 -1.51 -6.80
CA HIS A 51 -5.97 -0.16 -7.29
C HIS A 51 -5.31 0.65 -6.18
N VAL A 52 -4.20 1.31 -6.48
CA VAL A 52 -3.53 2.22 -5.55
C VAL A 52 -3.49 3.60 -6.20
N ASP A 53 -4.07 4.58 -5.53
CA ASP A 53 -4.22 5.96 -6.01
C ASP A 53 -4.94 6.07 -7.37
N GLY A 54 -5.85 5.13 -7.63
CA GLY A 54 -6.57 5.01 -8.91
C GLY A 54 -5.83 4.25 -10.01
N TYR A 55 -4.58 3.84 -9.79
CA TYR A 55 -3.83 3.01 -10.73
C TYR A 55 -4.02 1.51 -10.45
N PRO A 56 -4.46 0.70 -11.43
CA PRO A 56 -4.58 -0.74 -11.27
C PRO A 56 -3.19 -1.40 -11.29
N TYR A 57 -2.81 -2.05 -10.20
CA TYR A 57 -1.53 -2.77 -10.08
C TYR A 57 -1.65 -4.26 -10.44
N GLY A 58 -2.86 -4.80 -10.45
CA GLY A 58 -3.13 -6.18 -10.87
C GLY A 58 -4.17 -6.87 -10.01
N SER A 59 -4.43 -8.15 -10.30
CA SER A 59 -5.41 -8.95 -9.57
C SER A 59 -4.78 -9.92 -8.58
N LEU A 60 -5.20 -9.81 -7.31
CA LEU A 60 -4.80 -10.63 -6.18
C LEU A 60 -5.66 -11.91 -6.11
N ARG A 61 -5.06 -13.04 -6.51
CA ARG A 61 -5.66 -14.38 -6.43
C ARG A 61 -5.50 -14.99 -5.03
N ALA A 62 -6.16 -16.12 -4.76
CA ALA A 62 -5.94 -16.88 -3.53
C ALA A 62 -4.45 -17.25 -3.37
N HIS A 63 -3.88 -17.01 -2.19
CA HIS A 63 -2.42 -17.10 -1.92
C HIS A 63 -1.54 -16.21 -2.80
N GLY A 64 -2.13 -15.24 -3.51
CA GLY A 64 -1.39 -14.25 -4.27
C GLY A 64 -0.63 -13.31 -3.35
N ARG A 65 0.55 -12.91 -3.80
CA ARG A 65 1.35 -11.82 -3.24
C ARG A 65 1.65 -10.84 -4.35
N ILE A 66 1.36 -9.56 -4.12
CA ILE A 66 1.68 -8.46 -5.03
C ILE A 66 2.48 -7.43 -4.24
N VAL A 67 3.62 -7.03 -4.79
CA VAL A 67 4.46 -5.97 -4.21
C VAL A 67 4.28 -4.74 -5.08
N VAL A 68 3.73 -3.69 -4.49
CA VAL A 68 3.44 -2.42 -5.17
C VAL A 68 4.42 -1.37 -4.64
N PRO A 69 5.42 -0.95 -5.42
CA PRO A 69 6.30 0.14 -5.02
C PRO A 69 5.46 1.42 -4.95
N VAL A 70 5.43 2.06 -3.79
CA VAL A 70 4.74 3.32 -3.56
C VAL A 70 5.73 4.34 -3.01
N THR A 71 5.42 5.61 -3.26
CA THR A 71 6.06 6.66 -2.49
C THR A 71 5.59 6.55 -1.02
N PRO A 72 6.31 7.12 -0.07
CA PRO A 72 5.81 7.24 1.29
C PRO A 72 4.71 8.29 1.31
N GLY A 73 3.72 8.18 2.20
CA GLY A 73 2.57 9.07 2.24
C GLY A 73 1.26 8.34 2.45
N SER A 74 0.14 9.06 2.37
CA SER A 74 -1.18 8.47 2.41
C SER A 74 -1.57 7.99 1.03
N HIS A 75 -1.70 6.67 0.88
CA HIS A 75 -2.13 6.03 -0.37
C HIS A 75 -3.55 5.51 -0.24
N HIS A 76 -4.35 5.74 -1.27
CA HIS A 76 -5.71 5.28 -1.33
C HIS A 76 -5.75 3.91 -2.02
N VAL A 77 -5.92 2.86 -1.23
CA VAL A 77 -5.98 1.48 -1.72
C VAL A 77 -7.43 1.10 -1.88
N GLU A 78 -7.83 0.83 -3.12
CA GLU A 78 -9.12 0.24 -3.45
C GLU A 78 -8.91 -1.18 -3.96
N VAL A 79 -9.60 -2.14 -3.35
CA VAL A 79 -9.66 -3.50 -3.86
C VAL A 79 -11.03 -3.72 -4.45
N ARG A 80 -11.08 -3.94 -5.76
CA ARG A 80 -12.30 -4.22 -6.51
C ARG A 80 -12.39 -5.70 -6.80
N THR A 81 -13.55 -6.31 -6.61
CA THR A 81 -13.75 -7.73 -6.92
C THR A 81 -14.60 -7.88 -8.17
N ASN A 82 -14.42 -8.99 -8.88
CA ASN A 82 -15.28 -9.35 -10.02
C ASN A 82 -16.75 -9.63 -9.62
N GLN A 83 -17.06 -9.63 -8.33
CA GLN A 83 -18.43 -9.75 -7.80
C GLN A 83 -19.12 -8.38 -7.64
N GLY A 84 -18.50 -7.29 -8.10
CA GLY A 84 -19.03 -5.92 -7.96
C GLY A 84 -18.90 -5.35 -6.55
N LYS A 85 -18.13 -6.00 -5.66
CA LYS A 85 -17.81 -5.47 -4.33
C LYS A 85 -16.45 -4.78 -4.37
N SER A 86 -16.39 -3.54 -3.89
CA SER A 86 -15.13 -2.85 -3.63
C SER A 86 -14.96 -2.60 -2.14
N GLY A 87 -13.72 -2.54 -1.70
CA GLY A 87 -13.34 -2.11 -0.36
C GLY A 87 -12.22 -1.11 -0.50
N VAL A 88 -12.40 0.01 0.18
CA VAL A 88 -11.48 1.13 0.14
C VAL A 88 -10.81 1.24 1.50
N THR A 89 -9.50 1.43 1.52
CA THR A 89 -8.73 1.70 2.72
C THR A 89 -7.64 2.71 2.42
N THR A 90 -7.44 3.66 3.33
CA THR A 90 -6.33 4.59 3.24
C THR A 90 -5.18 4.03 4.08
N VAL A 91 -4.04 3.82 3.43
CA VAL A 91 -2.84 3.29 4.09
C VAL A 91 -1.82 4.41 4.13
N THR A 92 -1.43 4.78 5.35
CA THR A 92 -0.32 5.72 5.55
C THR A 92 0.98 4.92 5.58
N VAL A 93 1.83 5.13 4.58
CA VAL A 93 3.12 4.47 4.44
C VAL A 93 4.19 5.41 4.93
N SER A 94 4.71 5.12 6.11
CA SER A 94 5.65 5.99 6.83
C SER A 94 7.13 5.65 6.57
N GLY A 95 7.42 4.59 5.81
CA GLY A 95 8.77 4.11 5.54
C GLY A 95 8.89 2.61 5.72
N GLY A 96 9.35 1.91 4.67
CA GLY A 96 9.53 0.46 4.65
C GLY A 96 8.43 -0.30 3.90
N ASP A 97 8.52 -1.63 3.94
CA ASP A 97 7.52 -2.53 3.36
C ASP A 97 6.29 -2.62 4.27
N THR A 98 5.15 -2.07 3.86
CA THR A 98 3.89 -2.22 4.59
C THR A 98 3.15 -3.43 4.05
N GLU A 99 3.06 -4.48 4.86
CA GLU A 99 2.25 -5.65 4.50
C GLU A 99 0.77 -5.41 4.82
N LEU A 100 -0.09 -5.57 3.80
CA LEU A 100 -1.54 -5.55 3.94
C LEU A 100 -2.12 -6.93 3.62
N LYS A 101 -2.83 -7.50 4.58
CA LYS A 101 -3.54 -8.75 4.38
C LYS A 101 -4.94 -8.45 3.86
N VAL A 102 -5.19 -8.88 2.64
CA VAL A 102 -6.50 -8.72 2.00
C VAL A 102 -7.28 -10.02 2.16
N GLY A 103 -8.23 -10.02 3.09
CA GLY A 103 -9.20 -11.10 3.26
C GLY A 103 -10.49 -10.80 2.49
N LEU A 104 -11.22 -11.83 2.08
CA LEU A 104 -12.59 -11.67 1.58
C LEU A 104 -13.58 -12.15 2.62
N GLY A 105 -14.52 -11.28 2.99
CA GLY A 105 -15.60 -11.62 3.89
C GLY A 105 -16.60 -12.59 3.25
N LEU A 106 -17.53 -13.09 4.07
CA LEU A 106 -18.61 -14.01 3.68
C LEU A 106 -19.44 -13.51 2.47
N MET A 107 -19.61 -12.19 2.34
CA MET A 107 -20.32 -11.55 1.21
C MET A 107 -19.42 -11.15 0.04
N GLY A 108 -18.13 -11.50 0.04
CA GLY A 108 -17.19 -11.12 -1.02
C GLY A 108 -16.72 -9.66 -0.95
N SER A 109 -16.98 -8.96 0.15
CA SER A 109 -16.36 -7.68 0.43
C SER A 109 -14.90 -7.88 0.84
N PRO A 110 -13.94 -7.17 0.23
CA PRO A 110 -12.57 -7.20 0.67
C PRO A 110 -12.46 -6.51 2.04
N LYS A 111 -11.69 -7.14 2.93
CA LYS A 111 -11.37 -6.69 4.28
C LYS A 111 -9.86 -6.60 4.39
N PHE A 112 -9.39 -5.47 4.88
CA PHE A 112 -7.97 -5.20 5.14
C PHE A 112 -7.68 -5.50 6.61
N ARG A 113 -6.62 -6.27 6.88
CA ARG A 113 -6.21 -6.67 8.23
C ARG A 113 -4.70 -6.68 8.38
#